data_AF-A0A537LG44-F1
#
_entry.id   AF-A0A537LG44-F1
#
_cell.length_a   1.000
_cell.length_b   1.000
_cell.length_c   1.000
_cell.angle_alpha   90.00
_cell.angle_beta   90.00
_cell.angle_gamma   90.00
#
_symmetry.space_group_name_H-M   'P 1'
#
loop_
_entity.id
_entity.type
_entity.pdbx_description
1 polymer ?
#
loop_
_entity_poly.entity_id
_entity_poly.type
_entity_poly.pdbx_seq_one_letter_code
_entity_poly.pdbx_strand_id
1 'polypeptide(L)'
;MGILQVRGDVNYGGICTVTLRVGDKLLICGHPWDQVGEVEYALTTSDIVTVVRTLQEPFKEGNLGDLIGKIDQDRGPGIRGIMGRMPRMLAVRVAVTDLDTGTRIEKGVQVVRRRDLAKTFAAAMALTAVDRARGQVLGGGTAPRERVLQQQRCGHGLTAGPAGSVEFFPLQ
;
A
#
# COMPACT_ATOMS: atom_id res chain seq x y z
N MET A 1 -3.70 -8.10 -12.78
CA MET A 1 -2.58 -8.35 -11.86
C MET A 1 -2.37 -7.10 -11.05
N GLY A 2 -1.96 -7.23 -9.79
CA GLY A 2 -1.76 -6.09 -8.92
C GLY A 2 -0.29 -5.80 -8.62
N ILE A 3 -0.02 -4.53 -8.37
CA ILE A 3 1.20 -4.02 -7.73
C ILE A 3 0.82 -3.67 -6.30
N LEU A 4 1.52 -4.22 -5.32
CA LEU A 4 1.29 -3.96 -3.91
C LEU A 4 2.58 -3.47 -3.27
N GLN A 5 2.51 -2.37 -2.54
CA GLN A 5 3.64 -1.77 -1.82
C GLN A 5 3.45 -1.78 -0.31
N VAL A 6 2.21 -1.74 0.16
CA VAL A 6 1.88 -1.88 1.59
C VAL A 6 0.69 -2.82 1.75
N ARG A 7 0.72 -3.69 2.76
CA ARG A 7 -0.40 -4.55 3.14
C ARG A 7 -0.58 -4.70 4.64
N GLY A 8 -1.81 -4.90 5.11
CA GLY A 8 -2.12 -5.12 6.53
C GLY A 8 -3.35 -4.32 6.95
N ASP A 9 -3.25 -3.57 8.05
CA ASP A 9 -4.30 -2.64 8.46
C ASP A 9 -4.61 -1.56 7.41
N VAL A 10 -3.65 -1.27 6.53
CA VAL A 10 -3.81 -0.42 5.34
C VAL A 10 -3.16 -1.13 4.16
N ASN A 11 -3.83 -1.11 3.02
CA ASN A 11 -3.30 -1.61 1.76
C ASN A 11 -3.00 -0.44 0.81
N TYR A 12 -1.82 -0.45 0.20
CA TYR A 12 -1.43 0.52 -0.83
C TYR A 12 -0.87 -0.21 -2.04
N GLY A 13 -1.55 -0.03 -3.17
CA GLY A 13 -1.26 -0.73 -4.41
C GLY A 13 -2.21 -0.29 -5.52
N GLY A 14 -2.12 -0.95 -6.67
CA GLY A 14 -2.95 -0.69 -7.83
C GLY A 14 -3.02 -1.88 -8.76
N ILE A 15 -3.97 -1.84 -9.68
CA ILE A 15 -4.21 -2.92 -10.64
C ILE A 15 -3.64 -2.52 -12.00
N CYS A 16 -2.92 -3.45 -12.62
CA CYS A 16 -2.40 -3.34 -13.97
C CYS A 16 -2.85 -4.50 -14.86
N THR A 17 -2.80 -4.22 -16.16
CA THR A 17 -2.92 -5.24 -17.20
C THR A 17 -1.61 -5.98 -17.39
N VAL A 18 -1.72 -7.24 -17.83
CA VAL A 18 -0.59 -8.03 -18.32
C VAL A 18 -0.54 -7.85 -19.83
N THR A 19 0.59 -7.34 -20.32
CA THR A 19 0.83 -7.15 -21.76
C THR A 19 1.43 -8.41 -22.37
N LEU A 20 2.36 -9.05 -21.66
CA LEU A 20 3.06 -10.25 -22.14
C LEU A 20 3.42 -11.17 -20.96
N ARG A 21 3.35 -12.48 -21.20
CA ARG A 21 3.87 -13.50 -20.29
C ARG A 21 4.83 -14.42 -21.03
N VAL A 22 6.03 -14.61 -20.48
CA VAL A 22 7.01 -15.60 -20.96
C VAL A 22 7.48 -16.42 -19.76
N GLY A 23 6.98 -17.66 -19.66
CA GLY A 23 7.19 -18.50 -18.48
C GLY A 23 6.67 -17.81 -17.21
N ASP A 24 7.57 -17.63 -16.24
CA ASP A 24 7.26 -16.98 -14.95
C ASP A 24 7.45 -15.45 -14.97
N LYS A 25 7.86 -14.88 -16.11
CA LYS A 25 8.05 -13.44 -16.26
C LYS A 25 6.82 -12.81 -16.87
N LEU A 26 6.38 -11.70 -16.29
CA LEU A 26 5.28 -10.88 -16.76
C LEU A 26 5.79 -9.50 -17.13
N LEU A 27 5.32 -8.96 -18.24
CA LEU A 27 5.36 -7.54 -18.54
C LEU A 27 3.98 -6.97 -18.23
N ILE A 28 3.92 -6.08 -17.25
CA ILE A 28 2.69 -5.49 -16.73
C ILE A 28 2.78 -3.97 -16.77
N CYS A 29 1.61 -3.32 -16.88
CA CYS A 29 1.46 -1.87 -17.04
C CYS A 29 2.11 -1.33 -18.33
N GLY A 30 1.39 -0.46 -19.04
CA GLY A 30 1.93 0.24 -20.22
C GLY A 30 2.69 1.53 -19.89
N HIS A 31 3.02 1.74 -18.61
CA HIS A 31 3.64 2.95 -18.06
C HIS A 31 4.39 2.58 -16.78
N PRO A 32 5.33 3.42 -16.32
CA PRO A 32 5.98 3.20 -15.03
C PRO A 32 5.02 3.50 -13.87
N TRP A 33 5.34 2.98 -12.69
CA TRP A 33 4.66 3.31 -11.44
C TRP A 33 5.35 4.49 -10.75
N ASP A 34 6.58 4.28 -10.28
CA ASP A 34 7.48 5.31 -9.72
C ASP A 34 8.67 5.63 -10.66
N GLN A 35 8.96 4.77 -11.63
CA GLN A 35 10.07 4.90 -12.59
C GLN A 35 11.47 4.94 -11.93
N VAL A 36 11.65 4.22 -10.82
CA VAL A 36 12.91 4.21 -10.05
C VAL A 36 13.89 3.11 -10.47
N GLY A 37 13.56 2.30 -11.49
CA GLY A 37 14.45 1.27 -12.02
C GLY A 37 14.27 -0.07 -11.33
N GLU A 38 15.31 -0.53 -10.63
CA GLU A 38 15.23 -1.80 -9.88
C GLU A 38 14.40 -1.59 -8.61
N VAL A 39 13.40 -2.46 -8.42
CA VAL A 39 12.44 -2.36 -7.32
C VAL A 39 12.21 -3.73 -6.69
N GLU A 40 11.45 -3.78 -5.60
CA GLU A 40 11.03 -5.04 -4.99
C GLU A 40 9.59 -4.93 -4.48
N TYR A 41 8.66 -4.74 -5.42
CA TYR A 41 7.23 -4.65 -5.09
C TYR A 41 6.59 -6.03 -5.04
N ALA A 42 5.44 -6.13 -4.37
CA ALA A 42 4.64 -7.35 -4.35
C ALA A 42 3.81 -7.46 -5.63
N LEU A 43 3.89 -8.62 -6.28
CA LEU A 43 3.03 -9.00 -7.39
C LEU A 43 1.85 -9.81 -6.85
N THR A 44 0.64 -9.37 -7.16
CA THR A 44 -0.59 -10.00 -6.68
C THR A 44 -1.52 -10.43 -7.81
N THR A 45 -2.41 -11.38 -7.54
CA THR A 45 -3.64 -11.53 -8.33
C THR A 45 -4.54 -10.31 -8.10
N SER A 46 -5.55 -10.15 -8.95
CA SER A 46 -6.50 -9.05 -8.82
C SER A 46 -7.82 -9.41 -9.46
N ASP A 47 -8.92 -9.05 -8.80
CA ASP A 47 -10.27 -9.26 -9.31
C ASP A 47 -10.90 -7.92 -9.66
N ILE A 48 -11.39 -7.78 -10.90
CA ILE A 48 -12.04 -6.56 -11.35
C ILE A 48 -13.50 -6.60 -10.92
N VAL A 49 -13.89 -5.67 -10.06
CA VAL A 49 -15.26 -5.54 -9.59
C VAL A 49 -16.09 -4.80 -10.63
N THR A 50 -15.58 -3.69 -11.15
CA THR A 50 -16.29 -2.90 -12.14
C THR A 50 -15.34 -2.10 -13.04
N VAL A 51 -15.88 -1.65 -14.17
CA VAL A 51 -15.24 -0.68 -15.05
C VAL A 51 -16.00 0.62 -14.94
N VAL A 52 -15.38 1.61 -14.32
CA VAL A 52 -15.94 2.95 -14.22
C VAL A 52 -15.72 3.64 -15.56
N ARG A 53 -16.81 3.82 -16.30
CA ARG A 53 -16.80 4.49 -17.60
C ARG A 53 -17.01 5.99 -17.39
N THR A 54 -15.95 6.77 -17.54
CA THR A 54 -16.05 8.23 -17.64
C THR A 54 -15.64 8.69 -19.04
N LEU A 55 -16.17 9.83 -19.49
CA LEU A 55 -15.85 10.39 -20.80
C LEU A 55 -14.41 10.93 -20.88
N GLN A 56 -13.82 11.29 -19.74
CA GLN A 56 -12.45 11.79 -19.68
C GLN A 56 -11.49 10.59 -19.65
N GLU A 57 -11.60 9.75 -18.61
CA GLU A 57 -10.70 8.63 -18.41
C GLU A 57 -11.43 7.43 -17.76
N PRO A 58 -11.69 6.36 -18.51
CA PRO A 58 -12.24 5.14 -17.93
C PRO A 58 -11.17 4.37 -17.14
N PHE A 59 -11.54 3.83 -15.98
CA PHE A 59 -10.63 3.04 -15.15
C PHE A 59 -11.31 1.78 -14.60
N LYS A 60 -10.49 0.85 -14.13
CA LYS A 60 -10.95 -0.40 -13.51
C LYS A 60 -10.90 -0.24 -11.99
N GLU A 61 -12.00 -0.53 -11.33
CA GLU A 61 -12.06 -0.68 -9.87
C GLU A 61 -12.07 -2.17 -9.55
N GLY A 62 -11.25 -2.56 -8.59
CA GLY A 62 -11.09 -3.96 -8.24
C GLY A 62 -10.31 -4.15 -6.95
N ASN A 63 -10.13 -5.43 -6.65
CA ASN A 63 -9.57 -5.94 -5.43
C ASN A 63 -8.18 -6.52 -5.70
N LEU A 64 -7.28 -6.40 -4.73
CA LEU A 64 -5.96 -7.03 -4.77
C LEU A 64 -6.05 -8.36 -4.05
N GLY A 65 -5.68 -9.42 -4.75
CA GLY A 65 -5.74 -10.77 -4.22
C GLY A 65 -4.40 -11.26 -3.67
N ASP A 66 -4.20 -12.56 -3.80
CA ASP A 66 -3.06 -13.27 -3.24
C ASP A 66 -1.72 -12.79 -3.80
N LEU A 67 -0.71 -12.86 -2.95
CA LEU A 67 0.67 -12.62 -3.32
C LEU A 67 1.19 -13.82 -4.14
N ILE A 68 1.57 -13.57 -5.39
CA ILE A 68 2.01 -14.60 -6.35
C ILE A 68 3.46 -14.44 -6.79
N GLY A 69 4.11 -13.35 -6.40
CA GLY A 69 5.52 -13.11 -6.69
C GLY A 69 5.97 -11.70 -6.39
N LYS A 70 6.96 -11.22 -7.14
CA LYS A 70 7.55 -9.90 -6.98
C LYS A 70 7.64 -9.15 -8.29
N ILE A 71 7.76 -7.84 -8.19
CA ILE A 71 8.10 -6.94 -9.27
C ILE A 71 9.52 -6.46 -9.02
N ASP A 72 10.38 -6.60 -10.02
CA ASP A 72 11.81 -6.31 -9.89
C ASP A 72 12.32 -5.21 -10.82
N GLN A 73 11.48 -4.72 -11.74
CA GLN A 73 11.79 -3.58 -12.59
C GLN A 73 10.56 -2.69 -12.77
N ASP A 74 10.75 -1.39 -12.60
CA ASP A 74 9.80 -0.34 -12.88
C ASP A 74 10.47 0.70 -13.79
N ARG A 75 10.16 0.64 -15.09
CA ARG A 75 10.83 1.39 -16.15
C ARG A 75 9.80 2.09 -17.03
N GLY A 76 10.25 3.10 -17.79
CA GLY A 76 9.39 3.88 -18.70
C GLY A 76 8.43 3.06 -19.59
N PRO A 77 8.88 2.00 -20.30
CA PRO A 77 8.00 1.25 -21.19
C PRO A 77 7.09 0.24 -20.47
N GLY A 78 7.26 0.02 -19.16
CA GLY A 78 6.48 -0.94 -18.39
C GLY A 78 7.25 -1.57 -17.23
N ILE A 79 6.57 -2.49 -16.56
CA ILE A 79 6.98 -3.05 -15.28
C ILE A 79 7.15 -4.56 -15.42
N ARG A 80 8.22 -5.11 -14.87
CA ARG A 80 8.49 -6.56 -14.91
C ARG A 80 8.07 -7.22 -13.60
N GLY A 81 7.17 -8.19 -13.70
CA GLY A 81 6.81 -9.14 -12.64
C GLY A 81 7.52 -10.48 -12.82
N ILE A 82 7.80 -11.15 -11.71
CA ILE A 82 8.31 -12.52 -11.64
C ILE A 82 7.42 -13.31 -10.67
N MET A 83 6.73 -14.30 -11.20
CA MET A 83 5.90 -15.22 -10.41
C MET A 83 6.77 -16.22 -9.65
N GLY A 84 6.25 -16.72 -8.53
CA GLY A 84 6.91 -17.73 -7.69
C GLY A 84 8.09 -17.22 -6.85
N ARG A 85 8.47 -15.94 -6.99
CA ARG A 85 9.52 -15.31 -6.18
C ARG A 85 8.93 -14.19 -5.34
N MET A 86 8.79 -14.40 -4.04
CA MET A 86 8.21 -13.38 -3.16
C MET A 86 9.18 -12.22 -2.89
N PRO A 87 8.68 -10.99 -2.74
CA PRO A 87 9.49 -9.84 -2.35
C PRO A 87 9.84 -9.94 -0.86
N ARG A 88 10.91 -9.26 -0.46
CA ARG A 88 11.15 -8.97 0.95
C ARG A 88 10.30 -7.75 1.36
N MET A 89 9.58 -7.87 2.46
CA MET A 89 8.79 -6.79 3.05
C MET A 89 9.24 -6.54 4.49
N LEU A 90 9.26 -5.28 4.91
CA LEU A 90 9.48 -4.88 6.29
C LEU A 90 8.14 -4.85 7.03
N ALA A 91 8.08 -5.50 8.18
CA ALA A 91 6.95 -5.34 9.10
C ALA A 91 7.13 -4.06 9.92
N VAL A 92 6.09 -3.23 9.94
CA VAL A 92 5.98 -2.05 10.80
C VAL A 92 4.79 -2.29 11.72
N ARG A 93 5.02 -2.19 13.03
CA ARG A 93 3.96 -2.27 14.04
C ARG A 93 3.98 -1.00 14.87
N VAL A 94 2.79 -0.53 15.21
CA VAL A 94 2.59 0.60 16.11
C VAL A 94 1.61 0.18 17.19
N ALA A 95 2.03 0.34 18.44
CA ALA A 95 1.18 0.14 19.60
C ALA A 95 1.02 1.47 20.33
N VAL A 96 -0.22 1.84 20.63
CA VAL A 96 -0.56 3.02 21.42
C VAL A 96 -1.32 2.55 22.65
N THR A 97 -0.91 3.04 23.81
CA THR A 97 -1.61 2.79 25.07
C THR A 97 -2.12 4.13 25.58
N ASP A 98 -3.43 4.23 25.77
CA ASP A 98 -4.05 5.33 26.49
C ASP A 98 -3.81 5.13 27.99
N LEU A 99 -3.13 6.09 28.61
CA LEU A 99 -2.75 6.01 30.02
C LEU A 99 -3.92 6.31 30.97
N ASP A 100 -4.95 7.02 30.50
CA ASP A 100 -6.10 7.39 31.32
C ASP A 100 -7.13 6.26 31.39
N THR A 101 -7.32 5.55 30.28
CA THR A 101 -8.28 4.42 30.20
C THR A 101 -7.62 3.04 30.28
N GLY A 102 -6.31 2.95 30.13
CA GLY A 102 -5.57 1.69 30.01
C GLY A 102 -5.78 0.97 28.67
N THR A 103 -6.47 1.59 27.71
CA THR A 103 -6.78 0.98 26.41
C THR A 103 -5.54 0.86 25.55
N ARG A 104 -5.23 -0.35 25.07
CA ARG A 104 -4.12 -0.60 24.13
C ARG A 104 -4.64 -0.92 22.72
N ILE A 105 -4.16 -0.17 21.74
CA ILE A 105 -4.43 -0.37 20.32
C ILE A 105 -3.13 -0.75 19.61
N GLU A 106 -3.13 -1.86 18.88
CA GLU A 106 -2.03 -2.27 18.03
C GLU A 106 -2.45 -2.27 16.56
N LYS A 107 -1.56 -1.78 15.70
CA LYS A 107 -1.70 -1.75 14.26
C LYS A 107 -0.42 -2.19 13.57
N GLY A 108 -0.54 -2.85 12.43
CA GLY A 108 0.57 -3.44 11.71
C GLY A 108 0.39 -3.43 10.20
N VAL A 109 1.47 -3.11 9.50
CA VAL A 109 1.56 -3.19 8.04
C VAL A 109 2.88 -3.84 7.62
N GLN A 110 2.89 -4.44 6.45
CA GLN A 110 4.09 -4.88 5.74
C GLN A 110 4.32 -3.92 4.58
N VAL A 111 5.51 -3.34 4.50
CA VAL A 111 5.90 -2.36 3.48
C VAL A 111 7.04 -2.96 2.65
N VAL A 112 7.02 -2.76 1.34
CA VAL A 112 8.15 -3.12 0.46
C VAL A 112 9.44 -2.43 0.93
N ARG A 113 10.63 -2.92 0.51
CA ARG A 113 11.93 -2.39 0.97
C ARG A 113 12.25 -0.99 0.45
N ARG A 114 11.51 -0.01 0.97
CA ARG A 114 11.56 1.41 0.64
C ARG A 114 11.46 2.21 1.92
N ARG A 115 12.57 2.84 2.31
CA ARG A 115 12.66 3.60 3.57
C ARG A 115 11.71 4.79 3.60
N ASP A 116 11.49 5.43 2.45
CA ASP A 116 10.55 6.52 2.26
C ASP A 116 9.12 6.08 2.54
N LEU A 117 8.66 4.97 1.95
CA LEU A 117 7.33 4.44 2.22
C LEU A 117 7.18 3.97 3.66
N ALA A 118 8.19 3.25 4.18
CA ALA A 118 8.16 2.77 5.56
C ALA A 118 7.97 3.93 6.55
N LYS A 119 8.71 5.04 6.37
CA LYS A 119 8.57 6.24 7.22
C LYS A 119 7.18 6.86 7.12
N THR A 120 6.68 7.04 5.90
CA THR A 120 5.36 7.67 5.67
C THR A 120 4.24 6.85 6.30
N PHE A 121 4.20 5.53 6.06
CA PHE A 121 3.16 4.67 6.60
C PHE A 121 3.30 4.44 8.11
N ALA A 122 4.53 4.39 8.63
CA ALA A 122 4.76 4.32 10.07
C ALA A 122 4.18 5.55 10.80
N ALA A 123 4.44 6.75 10.28
CA ALA A 123 3.88 7.99 10.83
C ALA A 123 2.35 8.04 10.73
N ALA A 124 1.79 7.69 9.57
CA ALA A 124 0.34 7.65 9.37
C ALA A 124 -0.35 6.64 10.30
N MET A 125 0.28 5.48 10.54
CA MET A 125 -0.25 4.47 11.46
C MET A 125 -0.21 4.91 12.90
N ALA A 126 0.85 5.60 13.31
CA ALA A 126 0.92 6.17 14.64
C ALA A 126 -0.16 7.23 14.89
N LEU A 127 -0.37 8.14 13.94
CA LEU A 127 -1.44 9.13 14.05
C LEU A 127 -2.82 8.46 14.16
N THR A 128 -3.11 7.51 13.27
CA THR A 128 -4.39 6.77 13.29
C THR A 128 -4.58 5.99 14.60
N ALA A 129 -3.52 5.43 15.17
CA ALA A 129 -3.58 4.69 16.42
C ALA A 129 -3.84 5.63 17.61
N VAL A 130 -3.23 6.82 17.63
CA VAL A 130 -3.48 7.86 18.64
C VAL A 130 -4.91 8.39 18.55
N ASP A 131 -5.38 8.74 17.36
CA ASP A 131 -6.74 9.27 17.17
C ASP A 131 -7.80 8.26 17.63
N ARG A 132 -7.58 6.97 17.33
CA ARG A 132 -8.44 5.88 17.82
C ARG A 132 -8.35 5.67 19.32
N ALA A 133 -7.17 5.78 19.91
CA ALA A 133 -7.00 5.64 21.36
C ALA A 133 -7.71 6.78 22.12
N ARG A 134 -7.69 7.99 21.56
CA ARG A 134 -8.36 9.18 22.11
C ARG A 134 -9.87 9.22 21.86
N GLY A 135 -10.44 8.21 21.21
CA GLY A 135 -11.86 8.20 20.84
C GLY A 135 -12.28 9.34 19.90
N GLN A 136 -11.33 10.00 19.23
CA GLN A 136 -11.63 11.00 18.20
C GLN A 136 -12.05 10.25 16.92
N VAL A 137 -13.33 9.88 16.88
CA VAL A 137 -13.94 9.19 15.76
C VAL A 137 -14.15 10.17 14.60
N LEU A 138 -13.14 10.29 13.73
CA LEU A 138 -13.39 10.60 12.32
C LEU A 138 -13.92 9.32 11.66
N GLY A 139 -15.22 9.05 11.82
CA GLY A 139 -15.95 8.01 11.09
C GLY A 139 -15.55 6.56 11.43
N GLY A 140 -16.20 5.99 12.44
CA GLY A 140 -16.13 4.58 12.79
C GLY A 140 -16.75 3.70 11.71
N GLY A 141 -15.97 3.38 10.68
CA GLY A 141 -16.31 2.40 9.67
C GLY A 141 -15.20 1.37 9.51
N THR A 142 -15.10 0.42 10.44
CA THR A 142 -14.43 -0.87 10.18
C THR A 142 -15.32 -1.73 9.29
N ALA A 143 -15.52 -1.29 8.05
CA ALA A 143 -15.76 -2.20 6.97
C ALA A 143 -14.40 -2.43 6.31
N PRO A 144 -14.01 -3.66 5.94
CA PRO A 144 -13.00 -3.85 4.90
C PRO A 144 -13.57 -3.25 3.61
N ARG A 145 -13.46 -1.93 3.47
CA ARG A 145 -13.68 -1.26 2.20
C ARG A 145 -12.36 -1.35 1.48
N GLU A 146 -12.20 -2.47 0.82
CA GLU A 146 -11.30 -2.61 -0.29
C GLU A 146 -11.74 -1.59 -1.35
N ARG A 147 -11.19 -0.38 -1.26
CA ARG A 147 -11.21 0.59 -2.34
C ARG A 147 -9.77 0.87 -2.68
N VAL A 148 -9.28 0.18 -3.70
CA VAL A 148 -8.07 0.59 -4.40
C VAL A 148 -8.44 1.85 -5.17
N LEU A 149 -8.30 3.01 -4.52
CA LEU A 149 -8.33 4.29 -5.20
C LEU A 149 -7.01 4.39 -5.98
N GLN A 150 -7.09 4.22 -7.29
CA GLN A 150 -5.95 4.44 -8.16
C GLN A 150 -5.59 5.92 -8.13
N GLN A 151 -4.48 6.25 -7.47
CA GLN A 151 -3.99 7.61 -7.35
C GLN A 151 -3.45 8.07 -8.71
N GLN A 152 -4.19 8.92 -9.39
CA GLN A 152 -3.63 9.86 -10.37
C GLN A 152 -2.99 11.02 -9.60
N ARG A 153 -1.77 11.41 -9.99
CA ARG A 153 -1.06 12.55 -9.40
C ARG A 153 -1.92 13.82 -9.50
N CYS A 154 -2.13 14.50 -8.37
CA CYS A 154 -2.38 15.93 -8.29
C CYS A 154 -1.72 16.49 -7.03
N GLY A 155 -1.01 17.62 -7.19
CA GLY A 155 -0.13 18.19 -6.17
C GLY A 155 -0.81 19.02 -5.08
N HIS A 156 0.07 19.55 -4.22
CA HIS A 156 -0.09 20.63 -3.24
C HIS A 156 -0.71 20.28 -1.88
N GLY A 157 0.19 20.13 -0.89
CA GLY A 157 0.22 20.83 0.41
C GLY A 157 -0.90 20.58 1.41
N LEU A 158 -0.55 20.15 2.63
CA LEU A 158 -1.12 20.66 3.88
C LEU A 158 -0.25 20.26 5.08
N THR A 159 0.03 21.27 5.89
CA THR A 159 0.81 21.28 7.13
C THR A 159 -0.09 21.07 8.35
N ALA A 160 0.38 20.39 9.41
CA ALA A 160 0.16 20.77 10.82
C ALA A 160 0.92 19.82 11.78
N GLY A 161 1.50 20.40 12.84
CA GLY A 161 2.26 19.72 13.91
C GLY A 161 1.41 19.34 15.15
N PRO A 162 2.01 19.21 16.35
CA PRO A 162 2.44 17.91 16.87
C PRO A 162 1.83 17.53 18.24
N ALA A 163 1.89 16.24 18.60
CA ALA A 163 2.31 15.67 19.90
C ALA A 163 1.67 14.29 20.19
N GLY A 164 2.44 13.22 19.97
CA GLY A 164 2.17 11.86 20.44
C GLY A 164 3.47 11.06 20.36
N SER A 165 3.86 10.38 21.43
CA SER A 165 5.08 9.57 21.47
C SER A 165 4.85 8.28 20.69
N VAL A 166 5.67 8.05 19.66
CA VAL A 166 5.63 6.89 18.78
C VAL A 166 6.86 6.02 19.07
N GLU A 167 6.64 4.82 19.61
CA GLU A 167 7.71 3.85 19.78
C GLU A 167 7.82 2.98 18.52
N PHE A 168 8.98 3.04 17.85
CA PHE A 168 9.32 2.20 16.71
C PHE A 168 10.12 1.00 17.20
N PHE A 169 9.59 -0.20 17.03
CA PHE A 169 10.32 -1.44 17.27
C PHE A 169 10.94 -1.96 15.97
N PRO A 170 12.27 -1.88 15.79
CA PRO A 170 12.96 -2.75 14.85
C PRO A 170 13.12 -4.14 15.50
N LEU A 171 12.73 -5.21 14.81
CA LEU A 171 13.10 -6.55 15.22
C LEU A 171 14.47 -6.91 14.61
N GLN A 172 15.30 -7.48 15.48
CA GLN A 172 16.60 -8.10 15.22
C GLN A 172 16.51 -9.25 14.22
#